data_AF-A0A8C0WM74-F1
#
_entry.id   AF-A0A8C0WM74-F1
#
_cell.length_a   1.000
_cell.length_b   1.000
_cell.length_c   1.000
_cell.angle_alpha   90.00
_cell.angle_beta   90.00
_cell.angle_gamma   90.00
#
_symmetry.space_group_name_H-M   'P 1'
#
loop_
_entity.id
_entity.type
_entity.pdbx_description
1 polymer ?
#
loop_
_entity_poly.entity_id
_entity_poly.type
_entity_poly.pdbx_seq_one_letter_code
_entity_poly.pdbx_strand_id
1 'polypeptide(L)' 'ELVTFADMAVNFTLDEWALLVHVQKKLYKDVMLETFRSLAAVGKAQEEQNTEDDKNFRTNLR' A
#
# COMPACT_ATOMS: atom_id res chain seq x y z
N GLU A 1 15.50 -10.13 6.93
CA GLU A 1 14.20 -10.77 6.64
C GLU A 1 13.32 -9.76 5.93
N LEU A 2 12.69 -10.10 4.81
CA LEU A 2 11.79 -9.21 4.07
C LEU A 2 10.35 -9.55 4.45
N VAL A 3 9.59 -8.56 4.93
CA VAL A 3 8.15 -8.73 5.18
C VAL A 3 7.42 -8.51 3.87
N THR A 4 6.68 -9.51 3.43
CA THR A 4 5.87 -9.47 2.21
C THR A 4 4.41 -9.20 2.53
N PHE A 5 3.64 -8.83 1.51
CA PHE A 5 2.19 -8.67 1.66
C PHE A 5 1.51 -9.96 2.13
N ALA A 6 2.03 -11.13 1.73
CA ALA A 6 1.51 -12.42 2.17
C ALA A 6 1.67 -12.65 3.67
N ASP A 7 2.70 -12.07 4.30
CA ASP A 7 2.94 -12.20 5.74
C ASP A 7 1.97 -11.33 6.57
N MET A 8 1.34 -10.33 5.94
CA MET A 8 0.34 -9.45 6.58
C MET A 8 -1.10 -9.77 6.18
N ALA A 9 -1.31 -10.54 5.10
CA ALA A 9 -2.63 -10.83 4.56
C ALA A 9 -3.22 -12.10 5.16
N VAL A 10 -4.45 -11.98 5.66
CA VAL A 10 -5.29 -13.14 6.01
C VAL A 10 -6.24 -13.39 4.85
N ASN A 11 -6.04 -14.48 4.13
CA ASN A 11 -6.86 -14.83 2.97
C ASN A 11 -8.06 -15.66 3.41
N PHE A 12 -9.25 -15.24 2.96
CA PHE A 12 -10.49 -15.98 3.14
C PHE A 12 -11.04 -16.40 1.78
N THR A 13 -11.52 -17.62 1.68
CA THR A 13 -12.41 -18.05 0.60
C THR A 13 -13.77 -17.37 0.72
N LEU A 14 -14.62 -17.45 -0.32
CA LEU A 14 -15.96 -16.84 -0.28
C LEU A 14 -16.83 -17.43 0.84
N ASP A 15 -16.73 -18.74 1.08
CA ASP A 15 -17.49 -19.43 2.11
C ASP A 15 -16.99 -19.03 3.52
N GLU A 16 -15.68 -18.98 3.73
CA GLU A 16 -15.10 -18.49 4.99
C GLU A 16 -15.46 -17.02 5.23
N TRP A 17 -15.39 -16.20 4.19
CA TRP A 17 -15.80 -14.80 4.25
C TRP A 17 -17.28 -14.67 4.63
N ALA A 18 -18.16 -15.51 4.11
CA ALA A 18 -19.58 -15.49 4.47
C ALA A 18 -19.78 -15.73 5.97
N LEU A 19 -19.00 -16.64 6.56
CA LEU A 19 -19.05 -17.04 7.97
C LEU A 19 -18.42 -16.04 8.95
N LEU A 20 -17.62 -15.09 8.47
CA LEU A 20 -17.01 -14.08 9.36
C LEU A 20 -18.07 -13.22 10.07
N VAL A 21 -17.86 -13.01 11.37
CA VAL A 21 -18.69 -12.07 12.14
C VAL A 21 -18.41 -10.64 11.71
N HIS A 22 -19.38 -9.75 11.95
CA HIS A 22 -19.31 -8.35 11.49
C HIS A 22 -18.01 -7.63 11.88
N VAL A 23 -17.51 -7.88 13.10
CA VAL A 23 -16.26 -7.30 13.61
C VAL A 23 -15.04 -7.77 12.80
N GLN A 24 -14.97 -9.04 12.40
CA GLN A 24 -13.87 -9.58 11.61
C GLN A 24 -13.86 -9.00 10.19
N LYS A 25 -15.03 -8.89 9.55
CA LYS A 25 -15.17 -8.26 8.23
C LYS A 25 -14.75 -6.79 8.26
N LYS A 26 -15.08 -6.08 9.33
CA LYS A 26 -14.68 -4.68 9.53
C LYS A 26 -13.15 -4.59 9.68
N LEU A 27 -12.57 -5.39 10.57
CA LEU A 27 -11.12 -5.40 10.78
C LEU A 27 -10.34 -5.69 9.50
N TYR A 28 -10.78 -6.70 8.72
CA TYR A 28 -10.16 -7.00 7.43
C TYR A 28 -10.17 -5.79 6.49
N LYS A 29 -11.31 -5.10 6.37
CA LYS A 29 -11.42 -3.90 5.52
C LYS A 29 -10.52 -2.77 6.02
N ASP A 30 -10.46 -2.56 7.33
CA ASP A 30 -9.64 -1.50 7.94
C ASP A 30 -8.14 -1.76 7.68
N VAL A 31 -7.67 -2.98 7.92
CA VAL A 31 -6.27 -3.39 7.69
C VAL A 31 -5.90 -3.31 6.20
N MET A 32 -6.78 -3.79 5.32
CA MET A 32 -6.53 -3.74 3.88
C MET A 32 -6.48 -2.30 3.38
N LEU A 33 -7.38 -1.43 3.85
CA LEU A 33 -7.41 -0.02 3.49
C LEU A 33 -6.15 0.72 3.96
N GLU A 34 -5.71 0.46 5.19
CA GLU A 34 -4.45 1.01 5.71
C GLU A 34 -3.26 0.55 4.87
N THR A 35 -3.21 -0.73 4.52
CA THR A 35 -2.15 -1.29 3.66
C THR A 35 -2.13 -0.62 2.29
N PHE A 36 -3.28 -0.44 1.65
CA PHE A 36 -3.38 0.28 0.37
C PHE A 36 -2.89 1.73 0.48
N ARG A 37 -3.22 2.44 1.57
CA ARG A 37 -2.76 3.81 1.81
C ARG A 37 -1.24 3.86 2.00
N SER A 38 -0.68 2.94 2.77
CA SER A 38 0.76 2.83 2.98
C SER A 38 1.49 2.55 1.67
N LEU A 39 0.99 1.62 0.85
CA LEU A 39 1.56 1.34 -0.47
C LEU A 39 1.47 2.54 -1.41
N ALA A 40 0.33 3.24 -1.43
CA ALA A 40 0.17 4.45 -2.23
C ALA A 40 1.12 5.58 -1.78
N ALA A 41 1.35 5.71 -0.47
CA ALA A 41 2.28 6.70 0.08
C ALA A 41 3.74 6.38 -0.29
N VAL A 42 4.15 5.11 -0.19
CA VAL A 42 5.48 4.66 -0.65
C VAL A 42 5.64 4.89 -2.16
N GLY A 43 4.62 4.58 -2.95
CA GLY A 43 4.61 4.84 -4.39
C GLY A 43 4.80 6.32 -4.73
N LYS A 44 4.10 7.22 -4.02
CA LYS A 44 4.24 8.68 -4.19
C LYS A 44 5.63 9.19 -3.79
N ALA A 45 6.17 8.69 -2.68
CA ALA A 45 7.52 9.07 -2.25
C ALA A 45 8.58 8.70 -3.30
N GLN A 46 8.36 7.62 -4.06
CA GLN A 46 9.24 7.22 -5.16
C GLN A 46 9.07 8.09 -6.41
N GLU A 47 7.88 8.63 -6.68
CA GLU A 47 7.67 9.59 -7.77
C GLU A 47 8.28 10.97 -7.47
N GLU A 48 8.25 11.41 -6.22
CA GLU A 48 8.85 12.68 -5.79
C GLU A 48 10.37 12.67 -5.98
N GLN A 49 11.05 11.56 -5.69
CA GLN A 49 12.49 11.40 -5.91
C GLN A 49 12.90 11.41 -7.40
N ASN A 50 12.02 10.96 -8.30
CA ASN A 50 12.32 10.91 -9.74
C ASN A 50 12.12 12.26 -10.47
N THR A 51 11.45 13.24 -9.85
CA THR A 51 11.19 14.55 -10.48
C THR A 51 12.14 15.65 -10.04
N GLU A 52 12.97 15.42 -9.02
CA GLU A 52 14.05 16.35 -8.65
C GLU A 52 15.22 16.30 -9.63
N ASP A 53 15.53 15.12 -10.18
CA ASP A 53 16.59 14.97 -11.17
C ASP A 53 16.27 15.71 -12.49
N ASP A 54 15.04 15.61 -12.99
CA ASP A 54 14.62 16.28 -14.24
C ASP A 54 14.55 17.81 -14.09
N LYS A 55 14.21 18.31 -12.89
CA LYS A 55 14.22 19.76 -12.61
C LYS A 55 15.63 20.31 -12.52
N ASN A 56 16.60 19.53 -12.01
CA ASN A 56 17.98 19.99 -11.85
C ASN A 56 18.71 20.15 -13.19
N PHE A 57 18.42 19.33 -14.21
CA PHE A 57 18.99 19.55 -15.55
C PHE A 57 18.55 20.87 -16.18
N ARG A 58 17.32 21.32 -15.92
CA ARG A 58 16.78 22.56 -16.49
C ARG A 58 17.26 23.81 -15.76
N THR A 59 17.56 23.72 -14.46
CA THR A 59 18.07 24.84 -13.67
C THR A 59 19.58 25.04 -13.80
N ASN A 60 20.35 23.98 -14.04
CA ASN A 60 21.82 24.06 -14.24
C ASN A 60 22.24 24.47 -15.66
N LEU A 61 21.29 24.63 -16.59
CA LEU A 61 21.55 25.15 -17.95
C LEU A 61 21.24 26.65 -18.09
N ARG A 62 21.09 27.38 -16.96
CA ARG A 62 20.87 28.83 -16.94
C ARG A 62 22.09 29.59 -16.43
#